data_AF-A0A1G7AZT8-F1
#
_entry.id   AF-A0A1G7AZT8-F1
#
_cell.length_a   1.000
_cell.length_b   1.000
_cell.length_c   1.000
_cell.angle_alpha   90.00
_cell.angle_beta   90.00
_cell.angle_gamma   90.00
#
_symmetry.space_group_name_H-M   'P 1'
#
loop_
_entity.id
_entity.type
_entity.pdbx_description
1 polymer ?
#
loop_
_entity_poly.entity_id
_entity_poly.type
_entity_poly.pdbx_seq_one_letter_code
_entity_poly.pdbx_strand_id
1 'polypeptide(L)'
;MQSPTGSVVALSSAASTMFSIGMIALGYWGLHEPSAWRIGDRVVVGIALAGFACLGSVPWLATSPAQPNDESRFLLARRAFLCGAAAVWLSIALSLVL
;
A
#
# COMPACT_ATOMS: atom_id res chain seq x y z
N MET A 1 6.26 -11.99 -22.30
CA MET A 1 5.11 -12.88 -22.02
C MET A 1 3.97 -11.94 -21.72
N GLN A 2 2.84 -11.95 -22.43
CA GLN A 2 1.72 -11.06 -22.09
C GLN A 2 1.15 -11.45 -20.73
N SER A 3 1.01 -10.47 -19.82
CA SER A 3 0.38 -10.68 -18.52
C SER A 3 -0.99 -11.36 -18.67
N PRO A 4 -1.30 -12.41 -17.88
CA PRO A 4 -2.52 -13.18 -18.04
C PRO A 4 -3.76 -12.31 -17.86
N THR A 5 -4.80 -12.57 -18.66
CA THR A 5 -6.09 -11.88 -18.62
C THR A 5 -6.66 -11.85 -17.19
N GLY A 6 -7.01 -10.67 -16.69
CA GLY A 6 -7.54 -10.47 -15.33
C GLY A 6 -6.50 -10.13 -14.25
N SER A 7 -5.20 -10.15 -14.57
CA SER A 7 -4.11 -9.79 -13.65
C SER A 7 -4.20 -8.35 -13.10
N VAL A 8 -4.63 -7.40 -13.92
CA VAL A 8 -4.85 -6.00 -13.53
C VAL A 8 -5.94 -5.86 -12.47
N VAL A 9 -7.06 -6.56 -12.67
CA VAL A 9 -8.19 -6.56 -11.72
C VAL A 9 -7.75 -7.20 -10.40
N ALA A 10 -7.12 -8.37 -10.46
CA ALA A 10 -6.65 -9.06 -9.26
C ALA A 10 -5.66 -8.22 -8.44
N LEU A 11 -4.68 -7.58 -9.10
CA LEU A 11 -3.68 -6.75 -8.44
C LEU A 11 -4.32 -5.49 -7.81
N SER A 12 -5.26 -4.86 -8.52
CA SER A 12 -5.95 -3.66 -8.02
C SER A 12 -6.88 -3.97 -6.85
N SER A 13 -7.60 -5.10 -6.90
CA SER A 13 -8.42 -5.58 -5.79
C SER A 13 -7.57 -5.89 -4.56
N ALA A 14 -6.45 -6.60 -4.73
CA ALA A 14 -5.53 -6.89 -3.63
C ALA A 14 -4.94 -5.62 -3.01
N ALA A 15 -4.58 -4.62 -3.82
CA ALA A 15 -4.10 -3.33 -3.34
C ALA A 15 -5.15 -2.61 -2.50
N SER A 16 -6.41 -2.59 -2.96
CA SER A 16 -7.53 -2.00 -2.21
C SER A 16 -7.77 -2.71 -0.87
N THR A 17 -7.72 -4.04 -0.84
CA THR A 17 -7.85 -4.80 0.41
C THR A 17 -6.75 -4.45 1.40
N MET A 18 -5.49 -4.41 0.96
CA MET A 18 -4.37 -4.04 1.85
C MET A 18 -4.46 -2.59 2.34
N PHE A 19 -4.91 -1.68 1.49
CA PHE A 19 -5.13 -0.29 1.88
C PHE A 19 -6.19 -0.20 2.98
N SER A 20 -7.31 -0.91 2.82
CA SER A 20 -8.38 -0.98 3.81
C SER A 20 -7.91 -1.55 5.15
N ILE A 21 -7.12 -2.64 5.13
CA ILE A 21 -6.52 -3.22 6.33
C ILE A 21 -5.65 -2.20 7.08
N GLY A 22 -4.78 -1.49 6.37
CA GLY A 22 -3.93 -0.49 7.01
C GLY A 22 -4.72 0.69 7.58
N MET A 23 -5.79 1.12 6.91
CA MET A 23 -6.68 2.19 7.42
C MET A 23 -7.33 1.78 8.74
N ILE A 24 -7.83 0.54 8.83
CA ILE A 24 -8.41 -0.01 10.05
C ILE A 24 -7.36 -0.10 11.16
N ALA A 25 -6.15 -0.56 10.83
CA ALA A 25 -5.05 -0.68 11.80
C ALA A 25 -4.67 0.68 12.41
N LEU A 26 -4.54 1.73 11.58
CA LEU A 26 -4.29 3.09 12.07
C LEU A 26 -5.44 3.66 12.88
N GLY A 27 -6.68 3.37 12.48
CA GLY A 27 -7.87 3.78 13.25
C GLY A 27 -7.87 3.16 14.64
N TYR A 28 -7.47 1.89 14.76
CA TYR A 28 -7.36 1.19 16.05
C TYR A 28 -6.16 1.65 16.87
N TRP A 29 -5.05 2.05 16.23
CA TRP A 29 -3.82 2.49 16.90
C TRP A 29 -3.99 3.76 17.75
N GLY A 30 -5.08 4.51 17.59
CA GLY A 30 -5.30 5.72 18.38
C GLY A 30 -4.83 6.99 17.69
N LEU A 31 -4.89 7.05 16.34
CA LEU A 31 -4.69 8.28 15.57
C LEU A 31 -5.63 9.43 16.05
N HIS A 32 -6.72 9.08 16.74
CA HIS A 32 -7.69 9.99 17.33
C HIS A 32 -7.47 10.32 18.81
N GLU A 33 -6.45 9.77 19.47
CA GLU A 33 -6.21 10.10 20.88
C GLU A 33 -5.70 11.54 21.02
N PRO A 34 -6.29 12.35 21.92
CA PRO A 34 -5.89 13.74 22.14
C PRO A 34 -4.54 13.88 22.89
N SER A 35 -3.79 12.79 23.04
CA SER A 35 -2.49 12.78 23.70
C SER A 35 -1.39 13.30 22.76
N ALA A 36 -0.31 13.86 23.32
CA ALA A 36 0.80 14.34 22.52
C ALA A 36 1.48 13.17 21.79
N TRP A 37 1.52 13.22 20.46
CA TRP A 37 2.11 12.16 19.63
C TRP A 37 3.56 11.89 20.03
N ARG A 38 3.82 10.65 20.44
CA ARG A 38 5.15 10.15 20.73
C ARG A 38 5.89 9.97 19.40
N ILE A 39 7.22 9.86 19.49
CA ILE A 39 8.05 9.65 18.30
C ILE A 39 7.65 8.35 17.58
N GLY A 40 7.27 7.30 18.34
CA GLY A 40 6.77 6.05 17.81
C GLY A 40 5.53 6.24 16.93
N ASP A 41 4.54 7.02 17.38
CA ASP A 41 3.32 7.29 16.62
C ASP A 41 3.61 7.95 15.27
N ARG A 42 4.53 8.92 15.25
CA ARG A 42 4.95 9.59 14.01
C ARG A 42 5.61 8.63 13.03
N VAL A 43 6.40 7.68 13.53
CA VAL A 43 7.08 6.68 12.71
C VAL A 43 6.07 5.70 12.13
N VAL A 44 5.17 5.16 12.95
CA VAL A 44 4.10 4.24 12.52
C VAL A 44 3.22 4.91 11.47
N VAL A 45 2.69 6.11 11.76
CA VAL A 45 1.84 6.85 10.82
C VAL A 45 2.60 7.21 9.54
N GLY A 46 3.84 7.67 9.63
CA GLY A 46 4.65 8.01 8.47
C GLY A 46 4.88 6.82 7.52
N ILE A 47 5.19 5.65 8.08
CA ILE A 47 5.38 4.42 7.30
C ILE A 47 4.06 3.96 6.67
N ALA A 48 2.95 4.01 7.42
CA ALA A 48 1.64 3.65 6.90
C ALA A 48 1.20 4.56 5.75
N LEU A 49 1.38 5.88 5.87
CA LEU A 49 1.07 6.84 4.82
C LEU A 49 1.91 6.62 3.56
N ALA A 50 3.20 6.31 3.72
CA ALA A 50 4.05 5.91 2.58
C ALA A 50 3.52 4.62 1.91
N GLY A 51 3.10 3.64 2.71
CA GLY A 51 2.47 2.41 2.22
C GLY A 51 1.18 2.67 1.45
N PHE A 52 0.32 3.56 1.95
CA PHE A 52 -0.91 3.98 1.27
C PHE A 52 -0.66 4.70 -0.04
N ALA A 53 0.34 5.59 -0.10
CA ALA A 53 0.71 6.25 -1.35
C ALA A 53 1.13 5.22 -2.42
N CYS A 54 1.93 4.22 -2.02
CA CYS A 54 2.31 3.13 -2.91
C CYS A 54 1.10 2.29 -3.35
N LEU A 55 0.25 1.84 -2.43
CA LEU A 55 -0.93 1.03 -2.73
C LEU A 55 -1.96 1.78 -3.59
N GLY A 56 -2.20 3.06 -3.31
CA GLY A 56 -3.12 3.90 -4.07
C GLY A 56 -2.64 4.19 -5.50
N SER A 57 -1.32 4.14 -5.74
CA SER A 57 -0.76 4.27 -7.09
C SER A 57 -0.92 3.02 -7.96
N VAL A 58 -1.18 1.84 -7.36
CA VAL A 58 -1.25 0.55 -8.07
C VAL A 58 -2.33 0.52 -9.16
N PRO A 59 -3.60 0.92 -8.90
CA PRO A 59 -4.63 0.91 -9.94
C PRO A 59 -4.28 1.85 -11.10
N TRP A 60 -3.67 2.99 -10.81
CA TRP A 60 -3.25 3.94 -11.84
C TRP A 60 -2.12 3.35 -12.70
N LEU A 61 -1.10 2.76 -12.07
CA LEU A 61 -0.01 2.08 -12.78
C LEU A 61 -0.48 0.87 -13.61
N ALA A 62 -1.48 0.14 -13.10
CA ALA A 62 -1.99 -1.06 -13.74
C ALA A 62 -2.96 -0.77 -14.90
N THR A 63 -3.64 0.38 -14.91
CA THR A 63 -4.60 0.77 -15.96
C THR A 63 -4.05 1.78 -16.97
N SER A 64 -2.91 2.41 -16.70
CA SER A 64 -2.33 3.41 -17.60
C SER A 64 -1.97 2.80 -18.97
N PRO A 65 -2.34 3.45 -20.10
CA PRO A 65 -2.11 2.90 -21.43
C PRO A 65 -0.61 2.70 -21.67
N ALA A 66 -0.20 1.45 -21.85
CA ALA A 66 1.17 1.08 -22.21
C ALA A 66 1.26 0.87 -23.72
N GLN A 67 2.45 1.05 -24.30
CA GLN A 67 2.68 0.65 -25.68
C GLN A 67 2.44 -0.86 -25.84
N PRO A 68 1.94 -1.32 -27.01
CA PRO A 68 1.76 -2.75 -27.23
C PRO A 68 3.09 -3.49 -26.98
N ASN A 69 3.04 -4.50 -26.10
CA ASN A 69 4.18 -5.32 -25.63
C ASN A 69 5.08 -4.70 -24.53
N ASP A 70 4.73 -3.52 -23.99
CA ASP A 70 5.44 -2.91 -22.86
C ASP A 70 4.85 -3.35 -21.50
N GLU A 71 5.45 -4.38 -20.90
CA GLU A 71 5.04 -4.91 -19.60
C GLU A 71 5.72 -4.20 -18.42
N SER A 72 6.58 -3.20 -18.68
CA SER A 72 7.36 -2.49 -17.65
C SER A 72 6.45 -1.82 -16.61
N ARG A 73 5.32 -1.26 -17.05
CA ARG A 73 4.33 -0.61 -16.19
C ARG A 73 3.62 -1.59 -15.27
N PHE A 74 3.30 -2.78 -15.77
CA PHE A 74 2.68 -3.82 -14.95
C PHE A 74 3.66 -4.35 -13.88
N LEU A 75 4.94 -4.51 -14.24
CA LEU A 75 6.00 -4.84 -13.28
C LEU A 75 6.18 -3.73 -12.24
N LEU A 76 6.08 -2.46 -12.64
CA LEU A 76 6.12 -1.33 -11.73
C LEU A 76 4.92 -1.34 -10.77
N ALA A 77 3.72 -1.61 -11.26
CA ALA A 77 2.52 -1.77 -10.42
C ALA A 77 2.71 -2.89 -9.38
N ARG A 78 3.31 -4.02 -9.78
CA ARG A 78 3.61 -5.13 -8.86
C ARG A 78 4.64 -4.75 -7.80
N ARG A 79 5.68 -4.00 -8.17
CA ARG A 79 6.68 -3.47 -7.23
C ARG A 79 6.07 -2.45 -6.26
N ALA A 80 5.23 -1.56 -6.76
CA ALA A 80 4.49 -0.59 -5.94
C ALA A 80 3.57 -1.31 -4.94
N PHE A 81 2.87 -2.36 -5.37
CA PHE A 81 2.07 -3.19 -4.47
C PHE A 81 2.91 -3.85 -3.39
N LEU A 82 4.04 -4.49 -3.76
CA LEU A 82 4.93 -5.14 -2.79
C LEU A 82 5.50 -4.14 -1.78
N CYS A 83 5.95 -2.98 -2.25
CA CYS A 83 6.47 -1.92 -1.39
C CYS A 83 5.39 -1.41 -0.43
N GLY A 84 4.19 -1.14 -0.95
CA GLY A 84 3.06 -0.66 -0.15
C GLY A 84 2.58 -1.68 0.88
N ALA A 85 2.43 -2.95 0.49
CA ALA A 85 2.05 -4.02 1.40
C ALA A 85 3.11 -4.25 2.48
N ALA A 86 4.39 -4.26 2.12
CA ALA A 86 5.49 -4.41 3.09
C ALA A 86 5.53 -3.23 4.07
N ALA A 87 5.33 -2.00 3.60
CA ALA A 87 5.28 -0.82 4.46
C ALA A 87 4.09 -0.88 5.44
N VAL A 88 2.89 -1.27 4.98
CA VAL A 88 1.73 -1.45 5.87
C VAL A 88 2.00 -2.53 6.91
N TRP A 89 2.54 -3.69 6.52
CA TRP A 89 2.89 -4.74 7.48
C TRP A 89 3.97 -4.31 8.47
N LEU A 90 4.99 -3.59 8.00
CA LEU A 90 6.05 -3.06 8.87
C LEU A 90 5.47 -2.05 9.86
N SER A 91 4.56 -1.18 9.42
CA SER A 91 3.87 -0.24 10.29
C SER A 91 3.07 -0.96 11.38
N ILE A 92 2.33 -2.01 11.02
CA ILE A 92 1.57 -2.82 11.99
C ILE A 92 2.53 -3.52 12.96
N ALA A 93 3.63 -4.10 12.47
CA ALA A 93 4.60 -4.76 13.34
C ALA A 93 5.26 -3.78 14.31
N LEU A 94 5.62 -2.58 13.84
CA LEU A 94 6.20 -1.53 14.67
C LEU A 94 5.21 -1.03 15.71
N SER A 95 3.92 -0.97 15.38
CA SER A 95 2.89 -0.63 16.34
C SER A 95 2.79 -1.67 17.47
N LEU A 96 3.12 -2.94 17.25
CA LEU A 96 3.11 -3.91 18.35
C LEU A 96 4.29 -3.73 19.33
N VAL A 97 5.32 -2.96 18.96
CA VAL A 97 6.57 -2.85 19.72
C VAL A 97 6.78 -1.46 20.33
N LEU A 98 6.31 -0.40 19.67
CA LEU A 98 6.47 1.00 20.06
C LEU A 98 5.34 1.48 20.98
#